data_AF-A0A917XGR6-F1
#
_entry.id   AF-A0A917XGR6-F1
#
_cell.length_a   1.000
_cell.length_b   1.000
_cell.length_c   1.000
_cell.angle_alpha   90.00
_cell.angle_beta   90.00
_cell.angle_gamma   90.00
#
_symmetry.space_group_name_H-M   'P 1'
#
loop_
_entity.id
_entity.type
_entity.pdbx_description
1 polymer ?
#
loop_
_entity_poly.entity_id
_entity_poly.type
_entity_poly.pdbx_seq_one_letter_code
_entity_poly.pdbx_strand_id
1 'polypeptide(L)'
;MSGITYIRGDATTPSGKGVKVIAHVCNDLGGWGKGFVLALSRRWPEPEKAYRAWHRDRAHNDFGLGAVQLVRVDRYIWVANMIGQRGTRTGSKGVPVRYEAIDTALAKLADEVAERGASVHMPRIGCGLAGGKWSRVEPLITERLVARGIGVTIYDHGGDASA
;
A
#
# COMPACT_ATOMS: atom_id res chain seq x y z
N MET A 1 15.03 -3.41 -17.39
CA MET A 1 13.71 -2.75 -17.29
C MET A 1 13.07 -3.18 -15.97
N SER A 2 12.50 -2.26 -15.19
CA SER A 2 12.03 -2.55 -13.82
C SER A 2 10.80 -3.47 -13.74
N GLY A 3 10.18 -3.85 -14.87
CA GLY A 3 8.99 -4.71 -14.93
C GLY A 3 7.73 -4.10 -14.31
N ILE A 4 7.80 -2.87 -13.80
CA ILE A 4 6.69 -2.09 -13.27
C ILE A 4 6.00 -1.34 -14.41
N THR A 5 4.67 -1.43 -14.47
CA THR A 5 3.85 -0.63 -15.39
C THR A 5 3.44 0.66 -14.71
N TYR A 6 3.67 1.81 -15.35
CA TYR A 6 3.22 3.12 -14.85
C TYR A 6 2.08 3.65 -15.71
N ILE A 7 0.97 4.02 -15.08
CA ILE A 7 -0.18 4.63 -15.79
C ILE A 7 -0.72 5.83 -15.04
N ARG A 8 -1.40 6.73 -15.76
CA ARG A 8 -2.23 7.76 -15.14
C ARG A 8 -3.61 7.19 -14.83
N GLY A 9 -4.08 7.35 -13.60
CA GLY A 9 -5.41 6.88 -13.22
C GLY A 9 -5.60 6.71 -11.72
N ASP A 10 -6.69 6.06 -11.34
CA ASP A 10 -7.02 5.76 -9.95
C ASP A 10 -6.72 4.28 -9.62
N ALA A 11 -5.84 4.05 -8.65
CA ALA A 11 -5.50 2.70 -8.20
C ALA A 11 -6.70 1.95 -7.58
N THR A 12 -7.77 2.66 -7.17
CA THR A 12 -9.00 2.02 -6.70
C THR A 12 -9.81 1.40 -7.85
N THR A 13 -9.53 1.75 -9.11
CA THR A 13 -10.17 1.20 -10.32
C THR A 13 -9.19 0.35 -11.13
N PRO A 14 -8.61 -0.74 -10.59
CA PRO A 14 -7.61 -1.50 -11.32
C PRO A 14 -8.23 -2.25 -12.50
N SER A 15 -7.67 -2.06 -13.69
CA SER A 15 -8.06 -2.73 -14.92
C SER A 15 -7.26 -4.01 -15.13
N GLY A 16 -7.77 -4.91 -15.97
CA GLY A 16 -7.13 -6.19 -16.28
C GLY A 16 -7.87 -7.42 -15.74
N LYS A 17 -7.48 -8.59 -16.23
CA LYS A 17 -8.08 -9.89 -15.86
C LYS A 17 -7.51 -10.39 -14.52
N GLY A 18 -8.17 -11.39 -13.93
CA GLY A 18 -7.68 -12.07 -12.72
C GLY A 18 -7.91 -11.32 -11.41
N VAL A 19 -7.38 -11.90 -10.33
CA VAL A 19 -7.43 -11.34 -8.98
C VAL A 19 -6.48 -10.14 -8.88
N LYS A 20 -6.92 -9.08 -8.21
CA LYS A 20 -6.18 -7.83 -8.07
C LYS A 20 -6.06 -7.46 -6.59
N VAL A 21 -4.88 -7.06 -6.17
CA VAL A 21 -4.62 -6.54 -4.82
C VAL A 21 -4.18 -5.08 -4.91
N ILE A 22 -4.98 -4.21 -4.29
CA ILE A 22 -4.70 -2.78 -4.19
C ILE A 22 -3.88 -2.54 -2.92
N ALA A 23 -2.58 -2.28 -3.06
CA ALA A 23 -1.69 -2.07 -1.92
C ALA A 23 -1.51 -0.59 -1.61
N HIS A 24 -1.52 -0.23 -0.33
CA HIS A 24 -1.23 1.13 0.13
C HIS A 24 -0.57 1.14 1.50
N VAL A 25 0.05 2.27 1.85
CA VAL A 25 0.76 2.44 3.13
C VAL A 25 -0.12 3.17 4.14
N CYS A 26 -0.33 2.52 5.27
CA CYS A 26 -1.00 3.02 6.47
C CYS A 26 0.03 3.42 7.55
N ASN A 27 -0.42 4.24 8.50
CA ASN A 27 0.33 4.58 9.70
C ASN A 27 0.04 3.60 10.86
N ASP A 28 0.89 3.65 11.87
CA ASP A 28 0.81 2.85 13.10
C ASP A 28 -0.05 3.49 14.22
N LEU A 29 -0.82 4.55 13.93
CA LEU A 29 -1.64 5.27 14.92
C LEU A 29 -3.16 5.11 14.72
N GLY A 30 -3.59 4.26 13.78
CA GLY A 30 -5.02 4.12 13.44
C GLY A 30 -5.60 5.32 12.68
N GLY A 31 -4.73 6.20 12.15
CA GLY A 31 -5.15 7.37 11.40
C GLY A 31 -5.65 6.99 10.00
N TRP A 32 -6.86 7.41 9.65
CA TRP A 32 -7.45 7.20 8.32
C TRP A 32 -8.31 8.41 8.00
N GLY A 33 -7.90 9.23 7.02
CA GLY A 33 -8.59 10.50 6.74
C GLY A 33 -7.90 11.49 5.81
N LYS A 34 -6.74 11.17 5.21
CA LYS A 34 -6.07 12.04 4.24
C LYS A 34 -5.32 11.23 3.18
N GLY A 35 -5.40 11.66 1.92
CA GLY A 35 -4.72 11.00 0.80
C GLY A 35 -5.52 9.80 0.26
N PHE A 36 -4.80 8.78 -0.21
CA PHE A 36 -5.36 7.63 -0.94
C PHE A 36 -6.47 6.89 -0.17
N VAL A 37 -6.37 6.83 1.16
CA VAL A 37 -7.37 6.21 2.03
C VAL A 37 -8.78 6.79 1.86
N LEU A 38 -8.91 8.06 1.46
CA LEU A 38 -10.21 8.68 1.18
C LEU A 38 -10.83 8.15 -0.12
N ALA A 39 -10.00 7.88 -1.14
CA ALA A 39 -10.47 7.28 -2.39
C ALA A 39 -10.96 5.85 -2.14
N LEU A 40 -10.24 5.07 -1.31
CA LEU A 40 -10.69 3.76 -0.86
C LEU A 40 -12.05 3.84 -0.14
N SER A 41 -12.20 4.68 0.88
CA SER A 41 -13.46 4.78 1.64
C SER A 41 -14.65 5.29 0.83
N ARG A 42 -14.42 6.11 -0.21
CA ARG A 42 -15.49 6.51 -1.13
C ARG A 42 -16.07 5.33 -1.91
N ARG A 43 -15.26 4.29 -2.12
CA ARG A 43 -15.65 3.13 -2.91
C ARG A 43 -16.06 1.94 -2.06
N TRP A 44 -15.33 1.67 -0.98
CA TRP A 44 -15.52 0.53 -0.10
C TRP A 44 -15.31 0.94 1.36
N PRO A 45 -16.32 0.78 2.23
CA PRO A 45 -16.15 1.07 3.66
C PRO A 45 -15.33 0.00 4.41
N GLU A 46 -15.16 -1.20 3.86
CA GLU A 46 -14.56 -2.36 4.52
C GLU A 46 -13.07 -2.17 4.88
N PRO A 47 -12.19 -1.66 4.01
CA PRO A 47 -10.78 -1.50 4.33
C PRO A 47 -10.54 -0.58 5.54
N GLU A 48 -11.30 0.51 5.64
CA GLU A 48 -11.24 1.44 6.76
C GLU A 48 -11.73 0.77 8.06
N LYS A 49 -12.89 0.12 8.02
CA LYS A 49 -13.45 -0.59 9.18
C LYS A 49 -12.49 -1.64 9.71
N ALA A 50 -11.91 -2.44 8.81
CA ALA A 50 -10.96 -3.49 9.14
C ALA A 50 -9.67 -2.92 9.75
N TYR A 51 -9.10 -1.87 9.16
CA TYR A 51 -7.90 -1.21 9.69
C TYR A 51 -8.14 -0.61 11.07
N ARG A 52 -9.26 0.09 11.28
CA ARG A 52 -9.60 0.68 12.57
C ARG A 52 -9.83 -0.36 13.64
N ALA A 53 -10.49 -1.48 13.32
CA ALA A 53 -10.65 -2.61 14.23
C ALA A 53 -9.29 -3.23 14.59
N TRP A 54 -8.44 -3.47 13.58
CA TRP A 54 -7.10 -4.01 13.76
C TRP A 54 -6.25 -3.12 14.69
N HIS A 55 -6.25 -1.81 14.49
CA HIS A 55 -5.57 -0.87 15.38
C HIS A 55 -6.18 -0.83 16.79
N ARG A 56 -7.51 -0.82 16.91
CA ARG A 56 -8.18 -0.78 18.23
C ARG A 56 -7.80 -1.99 19.08
N ASP A 57 -7.73 -3.16 18.46
CA ASP A 57 -7.51 -4.42 19.14
C ASP A 57 -6.00 -4.80 19.18
N ARG A 58 -5.10 -3.86 18.88
CA ARG A 58 -3.63 -4.05 18.73
C ARG A 58 -2.89 -4.64 19.92
N ALA A 59 -3.49 -4.61 21.11
CA ALA A 59 -2.92 -5.28 22.28
C ALA A 59 -2.98 -6.82 22.17
N HIS A 60 -3.81 -7.35 21.26
CA HIS A 60 -4.11 -8.77 21.12
C HIS A 60 -3.98 -9.28 19.69
N ASN A 61 -3.35 -8.51 18.79
CA ASN A 61 -3.14 -8.90 17.39
C ASN A 61 -1.77 -8.41 16.89
N ASP A 62 -1.51 -8.59 15.60
CA ASP A 62 -0.23 -8.32 14.94
C ASP A 62 -0.07 -6.88 14.38
N PHE A 63 -0.96 -5.95 14.74
CA PHE A 63 -0.89 -4.56 14.26
C PHE A 63 0.44 -3.91 14.67
N GLY A 64 1.27 -3.60 13.67
CA GLY A 64 2.57 -2.98 13.88
C GLY A 64 3.33 -2.78 12.58
N LEU A 65 4.45 -2.04 12.62
CA LEU A 65 5.28 -1.78 11.45
C LEU A 65 5.67 -3.07 10.73
N GLY A 66 5.49 -3.09 9.40
CA GLY A 66 5.75 -4.25 8.55
C GLY A 66 4.65 -5.31 8.55
N ALA A 67 3.54 -5.08 9.25
CA ALA A 67 2.36 -5.94 9.15
C ALA A 67 1.49 -5.57 7.93
N VAL A 68 0.72 -6.54 7.45
CA VAL A 68 -0.18 -6.40 6.30
C VAL A 68 -1.51 -7.04 6.64
N GLN A 69 -2.60 -6.31 6.42
CA GLN A 69 -3.96 -6.85 6.50
C GLN A 69 -4.58 -6.86 5.10
N LEU A 70 -5.02 -8.03 4.63
CA LEU A 70 -5.79 -8.17 3.40
C LEU A 70 -7.29 -8.13 3.68
N VAL A 71 -7.98 -7.28 2.93
CA VAL A 71 -9.44 -7.09 3.03
C VAL A 71 -10.06 -7.31 1.66
N ARG A 72 -10.93 -8.31 1.53
CA ARG A 72 -11.67 -8.53 0.28
C ARG A 72 -12.76 -7.47 0.14
N VAL A 73 -12.78 -6.75 -0.97
CA VAL A 73 -13.75 -5.67 -1.26
C VAL A 73 -14.65 -5.98 -2.46
N ASP A 74 -14.28 -6.97 -3.26
CA ASP A 74 -15.07 -7.50 -4.38
C ASP A 74 -14.74 -8.98 -4.59
N ARG A 75 -15.45 -9.66 -5.49
CA ARG A 75 -15.21 -11.05 -5.89
C ARG A 75 -13.75 -11.30 -6.25
N TYR A 76 -13.10 -10.35 -6.93
CA TYR A 76 -11.72 -10.48 -7.43
C TYR A 76 -10.80 -9.32 -7.00
N ILE A 77 -11.21 -8.49 -6.03
CA ILE A 77 -10.44 -7.33 -5.59
C ILE A 77 -10.22 -7.39 -4.07
N TRP A 78 -8.97 -7.22 -3.68
CA TRP A 78 -8.54 -7.09 -2.29
C TRP A 78 -7.82 -5.77 -2.09
N VAL A 79 -7.84 -5.26 -0.86
CA VAL A 79 -7.04 -4.12 -0.42
C VAL A 79 -6.03 -4.60 0.62
N ALA A 80 -4.76 -4.25 0.44
CA ALA A 80 -3.69 -4.52 1.39
C ALA A 80 -3.38 -3.26 2.20
N ASN A 81 -3.80 -3.25 3.47
CA ASN A 81 -3.43 -2.24 4.44
C ASN A 81 -2.02 -2.58 4.98
N MET A 82 -0.97 -1.93 4.46
CA MET A 82 0.41 -2.17 4.89
C MET A 82 0.85 -1.13 5.92
N ILE A 83 1.29 -1.54 7.11
CA ILE A 83 1.77 -0.60 8.13
C ILE A 83 3.23 -0.22 7.85
N GLY A 84 3.43 0.79 7.00
CA GLY A 84 4.76 1.23 6.56
C GLY A 84 5.19 2.59 7.12
N GLN A 85 4.36 3.22 7.94
CA GLN A 85 4.56 4.59 8.39
C GLN A 85 4.45 4.69 9.92
N ARG A 86 5.44 5.34 10.55
CA ARG A 86 5.43 5.65 11.99
C ARG A 86 4.92 7.07 12.23
N GLY A 87 3.79 7.19 12.90
CA GLY A 87 3.10 8.46 13.10
C GLY A 87 2.51 9.03 11.81
N THR A 88 2.05 10.28 11.85
CA THR A 88 1.43 10.97 10.70
C THR A 88 2.10 12.30 10.33
N ARG A 89 3.03 12.79 11.16
CA ARG A 89 3.70 14.09 10.98
C ARG A 89 5.21 13.90 11.05
N THR A 90 5.93 14.69 10.26
CA THR A 90 7.38 14.84 10.40
C THR A 90 7.69 15.37 11.79
N GLY A 91 8.64 14.72 12.48
CA GLY A 91 9.11 15.15 13.79
C GLY A 91 10.63 15.12 13.85
N SER A 92 11.18 15.22 15.06
CA SER A 92 12.64 15.19 15.31
C SER A 92 13.32 13.91 14.80
N LYS A 93 12.56 12.82 14.60
CA LYS A 93 13.03 11.54 14.05
C LYS A 93 12.90 11.42 12.52
N GLY A 94 12.67 12.55 11.84
CA GLY A 94 12.53 12.61 10.38
C GLY A 94 11.12 12.32 9.87
N VAL A 95 11.03 12.02 8.58
CA VAL A 95 9.77 11.78 7.87
C VAL A 95 9.05 10.52 8.38
N PRO A 96 7.71 10.42 8.32
CA PRO A 96 6.96 9.27 8.84
C PRO A 96 7.24 7.92 8.18
N VAL A 97 7.67 7.88 6.91
CA VAL A 97 7.93 6.61 6.19
C VAL A 97 9.03 5.78 6.87
N ARG A 98 8.85 4.46 6.91
CA ARG A 98 9.87 3.49 7.35
C ARG A 98 10.10 2.49 6.22
N TYR A 99 11.22 2.60 5.53
CA TYR A 99 11.51 1.77 4.34
C TYR A 99 11.64 0.31 4.70
N GLU A 100 12.20 0.00 5.86
CA GLU A 100 12.36 -1.35 6.39
C GLU A 100 10.99 -1.99 6.69
N ALA A 101 10.04 -1.19 7.18
CA ALA A 101 8.67 -1.62 7.40
C ALA A 101 7.94 -1.86 6.07
N ILE A 102 8.12 -0.97 5.09
CA ILE A 102 7.57 -1.15 3.74
C ILE A 102 8.15 -2.40 3.09
N ASP A 103 9.46 -2.63 3.20
CA ASP A 103 10.12 -3.82 2.65
C ASP A 103 9.56 -5.11 3.27
N THR A 104 9.45 -5.15 4.60
CA THR A 104 8.86 -6.28 5.33
C THR A 104 7.41 -6.53 4.91
N ALA A 105 6.63 -5.46 4.76
CA ALA A 105 5.23 -5.55 4.32
C ALA A 105 5.13 -6.04 2.87
N LEU A 106 5.99 -5.56 1.97
CA LEU A 106 6.04 -6.01 0.58
C LEU A 106 6.43 -7.49 0.47
N ALA A 107 7.37 -7.96 1.30
CA ALA A 107 7.74 -9.37 1.36
C ALA A 107 6.55 -10.25 1.75
N LYS A 108 5.81 -9.88 2.82
CA LYS A 108 4.58 -10.60 3.23
C LYS A 108 3.49 -10.53 2.16
N LEU A 109 3.29 -9.35 1.57
CA LEU A 109 2.32 -9.17 0.50
C LEU A 109 2.66 -10.07 -0.70
N ALA A 110 3.94 -10.22 -1.03
CA ALA A 110 4.39 -11.04 -2.15
C ALA A 110 3.98 -12.52 -2.00
N ASP A 111 4.01 -13.06 -0.77
CA ASP A 111 3.55 -14.43 -0.50
C ASP A 111 2.04 -14.56 -0.71
N GLU A 112 1.26 -13.63 -0.14
CA GLU A 112 -0.20 -13.62 -0.27
C GLU A 112 -0.69 -13.44 -1.72
N VAL A 113 -0.02 -12.60 -2.52
CA VAL A 113 -0.43 -12.38 -3.92
C VAL A 113 0.00 -13.53 -4.82
N ALA A 114 1.15 -14.17 -4.54
CA ALA A 114 1.60 -15.34 -5.26
C ALA A 114 0.62 -16.52 -5.07
N GLU A 115 0.19 -16.77 -3.83
CA GLU A 115 -0.79 -17.82 -3.51
C GLU A 115 -2.12 -17.61 -4.27
N ARG A 116 -2.49 -16.35 -4.49
CA ARG A 116 -3.75 -15.97 -5.16
C ARG A 116 -3.63 -15.85 -6.69
N GLY A 117 -2.43 -15.94 -7.25
CA GLY A 117 -2.17 -15.61 -8.66
C GLY A 117 -2.62 -14.19 -9.00
N ALA A 118 -2.42 -13.23 -8.08
CA ALA A 118 -2.94 -11.88 -8.19
C ALA A 118 -1.90 -10.89 -8.71
N SER A 119 -2.37 -9.85 -9.43
CA SER A 119 -1.56 -8.67 -9.74
C SER A 119 -1.66 -7.63 -8.62
N VAL A 120 -0.62 -6.80 -8.49
CA VAL A 120 -0.56 -5.72 -7.51
C VAL A 120 -0.75 -4.37 -8.17
N HIS A 121 -1.64 -3.57 -7.60
CA HIS A 121 -1.99 -2.22 -8.05
C HIS A 121 -1.78 -1.26 -6.88
N MET A 122 -1.09 -0.14 -7.07
CA MET A 122 -0.86 0.81 -5.98
C MET A 122 -0.66 2.24 -6.49
N PRO A 123 -1.00 3.28 -5.70
CA PRO A 123 -0.49 4.62 -5.98
C PRO A 123 1.03 4.66 -5.76
N ARG A 124 1.68 5.81 -5.97
CA ARG A 124 3.05 6.02 -5.45
C ARG A 124 3.07 6.00 -3.91
N ILE A 125 3.19 4.80 -3.34
CA ILE A 125 3.22 4.58 -1.90
C ILE A 125 4.48 5.16 -1.27
N GLY A 126 4.37 5.57 0.00
CA GLY A 126 5.49 6.16 0.73
C GLY A 126 5.93 7.53 0.19
N CYS A 127 5.25 8.10 -0.80
CA CYS A 127 5.52 9.43 -1.35
C CYS A 127 4.41 10.43 -0.98
N GLY A 128 4.72 11.73 -1.07
CA GLY A 128 3.78 12.79 -0.68
C GLY A 128 3.81 13.11 0.81
N LEU A 129 2.66 13.03 1.49
CA LEU A 129 2.49 13.45 2.90
C LEU A 129 3.42 12.74 3.89
N ALA A 130 3.85 11.53 3.54
CA ALA A 130 4.74 10.72 4.37
C ALA A 130 6.23 11.06 4.14
N GLY A 131 6.55 11.90 3.15
CA GLY A 131 7.88 12.48 2.90
C GLY A 131 8.95 11.51 2.40
N GLY A 132 8.57 10.31 1.95
CA GLY A 132 9.52 9.34 1.40
C GLY A 132 9.89 9.64 -0.06
N LYS A 133 11.05 9.12 -0.47
CA LYS A 133 11.58 9.24 -1.82
C LYS A 133 11.19 8.02 -2.63
N TRP A 134 10.56 8.22 -3.79
CA TRP A 134 10.16 7.12 -4.67
C TRP A 134 11.37 6.27 -5.10
N SER A 135 12.52 6.91 -5.32
CA SER A 135 13.79 6.23 -5.62
C SER A 135 14.27 5.23 -4.55
N ARG A 136 13.70 5.25 -3.35
CA ARG A 136 13.93 4.25 -2.30
C ARG A 136 12.82 3.21 -2.19
N VAL A 137 11.61 3.49 -2.67
CA VAL A 137 10.47 2.57 -2.62
C VAL A 137 10.45 1.67 -3.85
N GLU A 138 10.71 2.22 -5.04
CA GLU A 138 10.71 1.50 -6.30
C GLU A 138 11.65 0.28 -6.33
N PRO A 139 12.88 0.35 -5.80
CA PRO A 139 13.74 -0.83 -5.72
C PRO A 139 13.14 -1.95 -4.85
N LEU A 140 12.49 -1.61 -3.73
CA LEU A 140 11.85 -2.59 -2.84
C LEU A 140 10.70 -3.31 -3.54
N ILE A 141 9.88 -2.57 -4.31
CA ILE A 141 8.80 -3.15 -5.12
C ILE A 141 9.37 -4.09 -6.18
N THR A 142 10.44 -3.66 -6.84
CA THR A 142 11.11 -4.46 -7.89
C THR A 142 11.65 -5.77 -7.31
N GLU A 143 12.34 -5.69 -6.16
CA GLU A 143 12.94 -6.85 -5.49
C GLU A 143 11.89 -7.81 -4.92
N ARG A 144 10.87 -7.28 -4.22
CA ARG A 144 9.91 -8.10 -3.50
C ARG A 144 8.78 -8.65 -4.36
N LEU A 145 8.37 -7.92 -5.40
CA LEU A 145 7.22 -8.30 -6.23
C LEU A 145 7.65 -8.70 -7.64
N VAL A 146 8.30 -7.80 -8.37
CA VAL A 146 8.60 -8.02 -9.80
C VAL A 146 9.56 -9.18 -10.01
N ALA A 147 10.62 -9.29 -9.18
CA ALA A 147 11.57 -10.39 -9.27
C ALA A 147 10.93 -11.78 -9.05
N ARG A 148 9.74 -11.82 -8.44
CA ARG A 148 8.92 -13.03 -8.26
C ARG A 148 7.90 -13.24 -9.38
N GLY A 149 7.95 -12.45 -10.46
CA GLY A 149 7.02 -12.53 -11.58
C GLY A 149 5.63 -11.93 -11.32
N ILE A 150 5.46 -11.20 -10.21
CA ILE A 150 4.18 -10.56 -9.88
C ILE A 150 4.02 -9.31 -10.75
N GLY A 151 2.91 -9.23 -11.49
CA GLY A 151 2.57 -8.05 -12.27
C GLY A 151 2.26 -6.86 -11.36
N VAL A 152 3.00 -5.75 -11.53
CA VAL A 152 2.83 -4.53 -10.72
C VAL A 152 2.42 -3.35 -11.62
N THR A 153 1.39 -2.62 -11.20
CA THR A 153 0.98 -1.35 -11.81
C THR A 153 0.97 -0.22 -10.79
N ILE A 154 1.71 0.85 -11.09
CA ILE A 154 1.74 2.10 -10.33
C ILE A 154 0.85 3.12 -11.00
N TYR A 155 -0.01 3.75 -10.19
CA TYR A 155 -0.97 4.75 -10.63
C TYR A 155 -0.51 6.15 -10.21
N ASP A 156 -0.25 6.98 -11.20
CA ASP A 156 0.01 8.39 -11.02
C ASP A 156 -1.30 9.18 -11.15
N HIS A 157 -1.68 9.89 -10.10
CA HIS A 157 -2.74 10.88 -10.22
C HIS A 157 -2.19 12.12 -10.92
N GLY A 158 -2.94 12.64 -11.91
CA GLY A 158 -2.62 13.91 -12.55
C GLY A 158 -2.75 15.05 -11.54
N GLY A 159 -1.65 15.39 -10.89
CA GLY A 159 -1.58 16.42 -9.86
C GLY A 159 -0.28 16.32 -9.05
N ASP A 160 0.85 16.27 -9.76
CA ASP A 160 1.95 17.24 -9.60
C ASP A 160 3.15 16.72 -10.39
N ALA A 161 3.32 17.30 -11.58
CA ALA A 161 4.64 17.46 -12.15
C ALA A 161 5.32 18.57 -11.34
N SER A 162 6.28 18.23 -10.49
CA SER A 162 7.46 19.03 -10.08
C SER A 162 7.92 18.69 -8.66
N ALA A 163 9.03 17.95 -8.57
CA ALA A 163 10.31 18.46 -8.06
C ALA A 163 11.38 17.38 -8.26
#